data_AF-A0A4S9XPP2-F1
#
_entry.id   AF-A0A4S9XPP2-F1
#
_cell.length_a   1.000
_cell.length_b   1.000
_cell.length_c   1.000
_cell.angle_alpha   90.00
_cell.angle_beta   90.00
_cell.angle_gamma   90.00
#
_symmetry.space_group_name_H-M   'P 1'
#
loop_
_entity.id
_entity.type
_entity.pdbx_description
1 polymer ?
#
loop_
_entity_poly.entity_id
_entity_poly.type
_entity_poly.pdbx_seq_one_letter_code
_entity_poly.pdbx_strand_id
1 'polypeptide(L)'
;MGTGKISNRTERAIGLAGEHDYAVLDMREVDGQKLMLVKNPWCEGMSWKGSIPRSPVDNEGEEDEEVLPSSRDLLNSDDELTPGTFWMDLNSVMQYFESIYLNWNPGLFSYRQDIHFAWDLSASSPSSKFKSFGNHQQFRMSVASPGTAWLLLNRHFKDDKENVHPSEYISLYVFDNYGAKVYLSDGAIQRGPFVDSPQTLLRLDNLEADKRYTIVPVEQDLTQATHTFTLSAFANARITIDEAPNKYRCQNVVSSSWTEETAGGNAHSPTYSQNPQFSITVAARTPIALLLETAMEQLHVHVKLVHGRGSRVQAVRSKDIVFDSKDYRRGCALAQFAELDAGTYTIICSTFEAGQKGNFKLRVDSNAATQLSLLPRQGAGRLRRAWAKAAFEGQQRILAAPIAPRRLTKLDVFVKQVQQTGVHETARMGQRRERSMIRVTLEIGKGPERRILIASSNGEYSDSSAGVRTGEIDLSPQEVGKAWLVIERMFTPADLEGEIFQVETFTDAPDTVDIGVWRRWEVD
;
A
#
# COMPACT_ATOMS: atom_id res chain seq x y z
N MET A 1 -11.47 38.86 -8.04
CA MET A 1 -12.23 38.02 -8.98
C MET A 1 -11.72 38.34 -10.36
N GLY A 2 -11.32 37.34 -11.13
CA GLY A 2 -10.76 37.52 -12.46
C GLY A 2 -11.79 37.23 -13.55
N THR A 3 -11.83 38.09 -14.57
CA THR A 3 -12.56 37.81 -15.81
C THR A 3 -11.68 37.00 -16.76
N GLY A 4 -12.32 36.14 -17.55
CA GLY A 4 -11.65 35.42 -18.63
C GLY A 4 -11.40 36.29 -19.87
N LYS A 5 -11.13 35.64 -20.99
CA LYS A 5 -10.97 36.32 -22.28
C LYS A 5 -12.32 36.85 -22.79
N ILE A 6 -12.49 38.17 -22.78
CA ILE A 6 -13.69 38.86 -23.26
C ILE A 6 -13.36 39.62 -24.55
N SER A 7 -14.26 39.60 -25.55
CA SER A 7 -14.03 40.35 -26.79
C SER A 7 -14.23 41.86 -26.58
N ASN A 8 -13.45 42.72 -27.24
CA ASN A 8 -13.58 44.19 -27.14
C ASN A 8 -15.02 44.71 -27.36
N ARG A 9 -15.81 44.03 -28.20
CA ARG A 9 -17.22 44.36 -28.42
C ARG A 9 -18.06 44.06 -27.17
N THR A 10 -17.83 42.89 -26.57
CA THR A 10 -18.51 42.45 -25.36
C THR A 10 -18.10 43.33 -24.17
N GLU A 11 -16.81 43.64 -24.00
CA GLU A 11 -16.33 44.52 -22.92
C GLU A 11 -17.06 45.87 -22.91
N ARG A 12 -17.19 46.51 -24.08
CA ARG A 12 -17.90 47.80 -24.22
C ARG A 12 -19.40 47.69 -23.91
N ALA A 13 -20.00 46.54 -24.22
CA ALA A 13 -21.43 46.28 -24.04
C ALA A 13 -21.78 46.03 -22.57
N ILE A 14 -21.00 45.17 -21.89
CA ILE A 14 -21.28 44.78 -20.49
C ILE A 14 -20.59 45.69 -19.47
N GLY A 15 -19.52 46.39 -19.87
CA GLY A 15 -18.76 47.27 -18.99
C GLY A 15 -17.76 46.55 -18.09
N LEU A 16 -17.31 45.35 -18.48
CA LEU A 16 -16.23 44.60 -17.81
C LEU A 16 -15.07 44.41 -18.78
N ALA A 17 -13.86 44.77 -18.36
CA ALA A 17 -12.61 44.38 -18.99
C ALA A 17 -12.36 42.86 -18.85
N GLY A 18 -11.88 42.22 -19.91
CA GLY A 18 -11.41 40.85 -19.94
C GLY A 18 -9.97 40.70 -19.43
N GLU A 19 -9.63 39.48 -19.01
CA GLU A 19 -8.31 39.13 -18.45
C GLU A 19 -7.86 40.09 -17.33
N HIS A 20 -8.82 40.52 -16.49
CA HIS A 20 -8.63 41.58 -15.51
C HIS A 20 -9.21 41.22 -14.13
N ASP A 21 -8.58 41.73 -13.08
CA ASP A 21 -8.97 41.47 -11.70
C ASP A 21 -9.79 42.61 -11.09
N TYR A 22 -10.89 42.22 -10.43
CA TYR A 22 -11.78 43.11 -9.69
C TYR A 22 -11.79 42.74 -8.19
N ALA A 23 -11.91 43.75 -7.33
CA ALA A 23 -12.04 43.56 -5.89
C ALA A 23 -13.51 43.44 -5.49
N VAL A 24 -13.83 42.54 -4.55
CA VAL A 24 -15.13 42.53 -3.86
C VAL A 24 -14.98 43.33 -2.58
N LEU A 25 -15.77 44.38 -2.42
CA LEU A 25 -15.71 45.29 -1.28
C LEU A 25 -16.78 44.98 -0.23
N ASP A 26 -17.95 44.51 -0.67
CA ASP A 26 -19.09 44.24 0.21
C ASP A 26 -20.00 43.14 -0.41
N MET A 27 -20.79 42.47 0.41
CA MET A 27 -21.77 41.48 0.01
C MET A 27 -23.04 41.65 0.85
N ARG A 28 -24.20 41.75 0.21
CA ARG A 28 -25.48 41.97 0.89
C ARG A 28 -26.58 41.07 0.34
N GLU A 29 -27.55 40.77 1.19
CA GLU A 29 -28.81 40.18 0.79
C GLU A 29 -29.92 41.20 1.03
N VAL A 30 -30.58 41.63 -0.04
CA VAL A 30 -31.65 42.64 -0.01
C VAL A 30 -32.83 42.07 -0.79
N ASP A 31 -34.00 41.97 -0.15
CA ASP A 31 -35.23 41.41 -0.74
C ASP A 31 -35.03 40.02 -1.39
N GLY A 32 -34.18 39.19 -0.79
CA GLY A 32 -33.82 37.85 -1.30
C GLY A 32 -32.82 37.85 -2.47
N GLN A 33 -32.37 39.01 -2.94
CA GLN A 33 -31.30 39.13 -3.94
C GLN A 33 -29.93 39.18 -3.28
N LYS A 34 -29.02 38.32 -3.73
CA LYS A 34 -27.62 38.27 -3.29
C LYS A 34 -26.79 39.18 -4.19
N LEU A 35 -26.27 40.26 -3.62
CA LEU A 35 -25.54 41.30 -4.33
C LEU A 35 -24.09 41.40 -3.83
N MET A 36 -23.17 41.66 -4.74
CA MET A 36 -21.75 41.89 -4.47
C MET A 36 -21.37 43.28 -4.95
N LEU A 37 -20.72 44.06 -4.08
CA LEU A 37 -20.13 45.34 -4.44
C LEU A 37 -18.74 45.09 -5.02
N VAL A 38 -18.59 45.33 -6.32
CA VAL A 38 -17.40 45.02 -7.11
C VAL A 38 -16.72 46.32 -7.51
N LYS A 39 -15.38 46.36 -7.40
CA LYS A 39 -14.56 47.51 -7.77
C LYS A 39 -13.55 47.14 -8.84
N ASN A 40 -13.54 47.93 -9.91
CA ASN A 40 -12.47 47.97 -10.89
C ASN A 40 -11.28 48.78 -10.32
N PRO A 41 -10.06 48.20 -10.21
CA PRO A 41 -8.89 48.93 -9.72
C PRO A 41 -8.40 50.05 -10.66
N TRP A 42 -8.78 50.03 -11.93
CA TRP A 42 -8.43 51.11 -12.87
C TRP A 42 -9.29 52.35 -12.60
N CYS A 43 -8.62 53.47 -12.28
CA CYS A 43 -9.27 54.75 -11.97
C CYS A 43 -10.16 55.29 -13.10
N GLU A 44 -9.89 54.92 -14.35
CA GLU A 44 -10.67 55.26 -15.55
C GLU A 44 -11.29 54.00 -16.22
N GLY A 45 -11.56 52.96 -15.42
CA GLY A 45 -12.05 51.67 -15.90
C GLY A 45 -13.52 51.69 -16.33
N MET A 46 -13.90 50.76 -17.20
CA MET A 46 -15.30 50.49 -17.52
C MET A 46 -16.06 50.12 -16.23
N SER A 47 -17.28 50.64 -16.09
CA SER A 47 -18.21 50.29 -15.02
C SER A 47 -19.32 49.39 -15.58
N TRP A 48 -19.75 48.43 -14.78
CA TRP A 48 -20.82 47.49 -15.14
C TRP A 48 -22.06 48.22 -15.66
N LYS A 49 -22.51 47.82 -16.85
CA LYS A 49 -23.67 48.43 -17.53
C LYS A 49 -24.95 47.58 -17.42
N GLY A 50 -24.93 46.54 -16.60
CA GLY A 50 -26.02 45.58 -16.51
C GLY A 50 -25.90 44.47 -17.55
N SER A 51 -26.69 43.41 -17.33
CA SER A 51 -26.85 42.32 -18.28
C SER A 51 -27.55 42.87 -19.53
N ILE A 52 -27.08 42.48 -20.72
CA ILE A 52 -27.72 42.88 -21.98
C ILE A 52 -29.20 42.45 -21.89
N PRO A 53 -30.18 43.35 -22.10
CA PRO A 53 -31.58 42.97 -22.12
C PRO A 53 -31.77 41.83 -23.12
N ARG A 54 -32.51 40.79 -22.72
CA ARG A 54 -32.97 39.79 -23.71
C ARG A 54 -33.73 40.57 -24.78
N SER A 55 -33.43 40.28 -26.05
CA SER A 55 -34.04 40.92 -27.21
C SER A 55 -35.56 41.04 -27.02
N PRO A 56 -36.20 42.19 -27.33
CA PRO A 56 -37.63 42.42 -27.14
C PRO A 56 -38.52 41.64 -28.13
N VAL A 57 -38.08 40.46 -28.59
CA VAL A 57 -38.79 39.67 -29.61
C VAL A 57 -39.75 38.65 -28.97
N ASP A 58 -39.73 38.45 -27.65
CA ASP A 58 -40.57 37.45 -26.98
C ASP A 58 -41.66 38.00 -26.04
N ASN A 59 -41.79 39.32 -25.86
CA ASN A 59 -42.85 39.93 -25.04
C ASN A 59 -43.66 40.97 -25.84
N GLU A 60 -44.35 40.52 -26.89
CA GLU A 60 -45.49 41.27 -27.43
C GLU A 60 -46.72 40.98 -26.55
N GLY A 61 -46.84 41.70 -25.43
CA GLY A 61 -48.12 41.74 -24.73
C GLY A 61 -48.08 41.93 -23.22
N GLU A 62 -47.37 42.92 -22.69
CA GLU A 62 -47.70 43.48 -21.36
C GLU A 62 -47.61 45.00 -21.43
N GLU A 63 -48.71 45.63 -21.00
CA GLU A 63 -48.94 47.07 -20.93
C GLU A 63 -47.95 47.73 -19.94
N ASP A 64 -47.74 49.05 -20.06
CA ASP A 64 -46.82 49.89 -19.28
C ASP A 64 -46.88 49.63 -17.75
N GLU A 65 -46.18 48.61 -17.25
CA GLU A 65 -45.75 48.55 -15.86
C GLU A 65 -44.56 49.51 -15.70
N GLU A 66 -44.71 50.52 -14.82
CA GLU A 66 -43.56 51.26 -14.31
C GLU A 66 -42.55 50.24 -13.79
N VAL A 67 -41.46 50.03 -14.53
CA VAL A 67 -40.36 49.14 -14.11
C VAL A 67 -39.77 49.73 -12.85
N LEU A 68 -40.28 49.28 -11.69
CA LEU A 68 -39.74 49.65 -10.39
C LEU A 68 -38.25 49.30 -10.43
N PRO A 69 -37.36 50.26 -10.11
CA PRO A 69 -35.93 50.03 -10.18
C PRO A 69 -35.58 48.87 -9.26
N SER A 70 -34.84 47.88 -9.77
CA SER A 70 -34.44 46.73 -8.96
C SER A 70 -33.59 47.20 -7.78
N SER A 71 -33.57 46.46 -6.68
CA SER A 71 -32.76 46.82 -5.49
C SER A 71 -31.28 47.04 -5.86
N ARG A 72 -30.78 46.36 -6.89
CA ARG A 72 -29.45 46.60 -7.51
C ARG A 72 -29.34 47.97 -8.18
N ASP A 73 -30.33 48.39 -8.95
CA ASP A 73 -30.30 49.66 -9.68
C ASP A 73 -30.42 50.85 -8.71
N LEU A 74 -31.24 50.71 -7.66
CA LEU A 74 -31.32 51.67 -6.57
C LEU A 74 -29.97 51.82 -5.84
N LEU A 75 -29.31 50.70 -5.52
CA LEU A 75 -27.99 50.72 -4.86
C LEU A 75 -26.87 51.27 -5.77
N ASN A 76 -27.00 51.16 -7.09
CA ASN A 76 -26.06 51.75 -8.05
C ASN A 76 -26.35 53.22 -8.35
N SER A 77 -27.53 53.73 -8.00
CA SER A 77 -27.88 55.16 -8.11
C SER A 77 -27.41 56.01 -6.92
N ASP A 78 -26.75 55.39 -5.94
CA ASP A 78 -26.19 56.06 -4.78
C ASP A 78 -24.93 56.86 -5.16
N ASP A 79 -25.02 58.19 -5.03
CA ASP A 79 -23.95 59.14 -5.34
C ASP A 79 -22.71 58.97 -4.42
N GLU A 80 -22.81 58.19 -3.34
CA GLU A 80 -21.68 57.89 -2.44
C GLU A 80 -20.74 56.78 -2.94
N LEU A 81 -21.08 56.08 -4.02
CA LEU A 81 -20.24 55.02 -4.57
C LEU A 81 -18.89 55.55 -5.09
N THR A 82 -17.79 54.93 -4.66
CA THR A 82 -16.47 55.32 -5.17
C THR A 82 -16.33 54.99 -6.66
N PRO A 83 -15.62 55.80 -7.46
CA PRO A 83 -15.45 55.58 -8.90
C PRO A 83 -14.99 54.15 -9.24
N GLY A 84 -15.59 53.57 -10.28
CA GLY A 84 -15.30 52.20 -10.71
C GLY A 84 -15.91 51.12 -9.83
N THR A 85 -16.80 51.46 -8.90
CA THR A 85 -17.50 50.52 -8.01
C THR A 85 -18.96 50.36 -8.43
N PHE A 86 -19.47 49.13 -8.41
CA PHE A 86 -20.84 48.81 -8.79
C PHE A 86 -21.36 47.57 -8.06
N TRP A 87 -22.66 47.54 -7.77
CA TRP A 87 -23.37 46.36 -7.30
C TRP A 87 -23.73 45.45 -8.46
N MET A 88 -23.38 44.17 -8.33
CA MET A 88 -23.69 43.10 -9.27
C MET A 88 -24.39 41.96 -8.54
N ASP A 89 -25.39 41.36 -9.16
CA ASP A 89 -26.04 40.17 -8.62
C ASP A 89 -25.13 38.93 -8.73
N LEU A 90 -25.31 38.00 -7.80
CA LEU A 90 -24.48 36.79 -7.74
C LEU A 90 -24.55 35.94 -9.02
N ASN A 91 -25.69 35.93 -9.73
CA ASN A 91 -25.80 35.17 -10.98
C ASN A 91 -24.96 35.81 -12.09
N SER A 92 -24.96 37.13 -12.20
CA SER A 92 -24.06 37.87 -13.09
C SER A 92 -22.60 37.64 -12.71
N VAL A 93 -22.25 37.61 -11.42
CA VAL A 93 -20.88 37.27 -10.99
C VAL A 93 -20.50 35.88 -11.51
N MET A 94 -21.35 34.88 -11.31
CA MET A 94 -21.13 33.50 -11.79
C MET A 94 -21.09 33.39 -13.32
N GLN A 95 -21.76 34.28 -14.04
CA GLN A 95 -21.79 34.28 -15.50
C GLN A 95 -20.53 34.90 -16.12
N TYR A 96 -19.99 35.97 -15.52
CA TYR A 96 -18.97 36.81 -16.16
C TYR A 96 -17.56 36.69 -15.56
N PHE A 97 -17.42 36.11 -14.36
CA PHE A 97 -16.12 35.88 -13.74
C PHE A 97 -15.72 34.41 -13.81
N GLU A 98 -14.45 34.14 -14.11
CA GLU A 98 -13.90 32.78 -14.19
C GLU A 98 -13.22 32.35 -12.89
N SER A 99 -12.66 33.30 -12.13
CA SER A 99 -11.89 33.00 -10.92
C SER A 99 -12.23 33.92 -9.75
N ILE A 100 -12.18 33.36 -8.53
CA ILE A 100 -12.29 34.11 -7.29
C ILE A 100 -11.07 33.78 -6.43
N TYR A 101 -10.25 34.79 -6.15
CA TYR A 101 -9.14 34.70 -5.22
C TYR A 101 -9.63 35.14 -3.84
N LEU A 102 -9.59 34.22 -2.87
CA LEU A 102 -9.95 34.51 -1.49
C LEU A 102 -8.68 34.63 -0.65
N ASN A 103 -8.45 35.80 -0.09
CA ASN A 103 -7.48 36.00 0.99
C ASN A 103 -8.25 36.24 2.29
N TRP A 104 -7.66 35.90 3.42
CA TRP A 104 -8.27 36.04 4.74
C TRP A 104 -7.29 36.70 5.69
N ASN A 105 -7.82 37.52 6.61
CA ASN A 105 -6.99 38.20 7.60
C ASN A 105 -6.53 37.18 8.67
N PRO A 106 -5.22 36.92 8.83
CA PRO A 106 -4.75 36.01 9.87
C PRO A 106 -5.08 36.46 11.29
N GLY A 107 -5.31 37.76 11.49
CA GLY A 107 -5.76 38.32 12.76
C GLY A 107 -7.17 37.91 13.20
N LEU A 108 -7.90 37.14 12.38
CA LEU A 108 -9.16 36.50 12.79
C LEU A 108 -8.96 35.39 13.83
N PHE A 109 -7.71 34.94 14.03
CA PHE A 109 -7.36 33.90 14.98
C PHE A 109 -6.53 34.46 16.13
N SER A 110 -6.92 34.10 17.35
CA SER A 110 -6.21 34.52 18.56
C SER A 110 -4.87 33.77 18.76
N TYR A 111 -4.70 32.62 18.12
CA TYR A 111 -3.51 31.78 18.24
C TYR A 111 -3.00 31.32 16.88
N ARG A 112 -1.68 31.37 16.72
CA ARG A 112 -0.94 30.85 15.56
C ARG A 112 0.31 30.12 16.05
N GLN A 113 0.62 29.00 15.42
CA GLN A 113 1.93 28.36 15.56
C GLN A 113 2.43 27.88 14.21
N ASP A 114 3.72 28.12 13.95
CA ASP A 114 4.37 27.76 12.69
C ASP A 114 5.45 26.71 12.94
N ILE A 115 5.57 25.73 12.04
CA ILE A 115 6.70 24.81 11.95
C ILE A 115 7.33 24.92 10.58
N HIS A 116 8.63 25.19 10.55
CA HIS A 116 9.44 25.14 9.35
C HIS A 116 10.15 23.79 9.27
N PHE A 117 10.13 23.15 8.10
CA PHE A 117 10.79 21.86 7.92
C PHE A 117 11.34 21.68 6.51
N ALA A 118 12.40 20.89 6.42
CA ALA A 118 12.90 20.35 5.17
C ALA A 118 12.34 18.94 4.97
N TRP A 119 11.94 18.63 3.74
CA TRP A 119 11.49 17.32 3.31
C TRP A 119 12.39 16.84 2.19
N ASP A 120 13.26 15.88 2.51
CA ASP A 120 14.17 15.29 1.55
C ASP A 120 13.50 14.17 0.74
N LEU A 121 13.26 14.44 -0.55
CA LEU A 121 12.74 13.48 -1.52
C LEU A 121 13.83 12.96 -2.47
N SER A 122 15.12 13.25 -2.23
CA SER A 122 16.22 12.83 -3.11
C SER A 122 16.34 11.31 -3.23
N ALA A 123 16.06 10.58 -2.15
CA ALA A 123 16.11 9.11 -2.11
C ALA A 123 14.78 8.44 -2.52
N SER A 124 13.75 9.22 -2.84
CA SER A 124 12.42 8.73 -3.21
C SER A 124 12.39 8.31 -4.68
N SER A 125 11.87 7.12 -5.02
CA SER A 125 11.65 6.74 -6.44
C SER A 125 10.68 7.69 -7.17
N PRO A 126 10.79 7.84 -8.51
CA PRO A 126 10.09 8.89 -9.28
C PRO A 126 8.57 8.78 -9.27
N SER A 127 8.02 7.58 -9.03
CA SER A 127 6.59 7.38 -8.88
C SER A 127 6.25 7.11 -7.41
N SER A 128 5.35 7.95 -6.87
CA SER A 128 5.18 8.18 -5.43
C SER A 128 3.79 7.81 -4.89
N LYS A 129 2.90 7.27 -5.73
CA LYS A 129 1.45 7.21 -5.40
C LYS A 129 1.13 6.16 -4.34
N PHE A 130 1.95 5.12 -4.23
CA PHE A 130 1.68 3.96 -3.37
C PHE A 130 2.74 3.75 -2.27
N LYS A 131 3.53 4.78 -1.95
CA LYS A 131 4.53 4.72 -0.88
C LYS A 131 3.89 4.75 0.50
N SER A 132 4.61 4.20 1.46
CA SER A 132 4.23 4.36 2.85
C SER A 132 4.51 5.80 3.32
N PHE A 133 3.74 6.26 4.28
CA PHE A 133 3.99 7.51 5.00
C PHE A 133 5.10 7.36 6.05
N GLY A 134 5.71 6.18 6.20
CA GLY A 134 6.67 5.89 7.27
C GLY A 134 7.92 6.78 7.27
N ASN A 135 8.27 7.39 6.13
CA ASN A 135 9.37 8.34 5.99
C ASN A 135 8.89 9.77 5.68
N HIS A 136 7.59 10.01 5.63
CA HIS A 136 7.04 11.36 5.45
C HIS A 136 7.26 12.17 6.73
N GLN A 137 7.34 13.49 6.57
CA GLN A 137 7.22 14.38 7.71
C GLN A 137 5.79 14.33 8.23
N GLN A 138 5.63 14.26 9.55
CA GLN A 138 4.33 14.14 10.18
C GLN A 138 4.34 14.94 11.48
N PHE A 139 3.24 15.60 11.77
CA PHE A 139 3.12 16.51 12.90
C PHE A 139 1.97 16.09 13.80
N ARG A 140 2.17 16.21 15.10
CA ARG A 140 1.12 16.09 16.09
C ARG A 140 0.49 17.46 16.29
N MET A 141 -0.83 17.52 16.31
CA MET A 141 -1.59 18.74 16.58
C MET A 141 -2.65 18.50 17.68
N SER A 142 -2.84 19.48 18.58
CA SER A 142 -3.97 19.53 19.51
C SER A 142 -4.41 20.97 19.76
N VAL A 143 -5.67 21.14 20.18
CA VAL A 143 -6.26 22.43 20.58
C VAL A 143 -6.75 22.35 22.02
N ALA A 144 -6.52 23.40 22.81
CA ALA A 144 -6.87 23.40 24.24
C ALA A 144 -8.38 23.47 24.52
N SER A 145 -9.17 23.91 23.55
CA SER A 145 -10.63 23.99 23.64
C SER A 145 -11.26 23.50 22.34
N PRO A 146 -12.50 23.00 22.35
CA PRO A 146 -13.15 22.54 21.14
C PRO A 146 -13.35 23.68 20.15
N GLY A 147 -13.30 23.39 18.85
CA GLY A 147 -13.54 24.41 17.84
C GLY A 147 -12.95 24.09 16.48
N THR A 148 -12.53 25.14 15.78
CA THR A 148 -11.99 25.07 14.42
C THR A 148 -10.51 25.46 14.40
N ALA A 149 -9.72 24.73 13.62
CA ALA A 149 -8.35 25.11 13.30
C ALA A 149 -8.11 25.12 11.79
N TRP A 150 -7.27 26.04 11.32
CA TRP A 150 -6.89 26.16 9.92
C TRP A 150 -5.42 25.82 9.77
N LEU A 151 -5.11 24.93 8.83
CA LEU A 151 -3.76 24.46 8.55
C LEU A 151 -3.34 24.91 7.16
N LEU A 152 -2.37 25.82 7.10
CA LEU A 152 -1.79 26.32 5.86
C LEU A 152 -0.41 25.70 5.66
N LEU A 153 -0.26 24.86 4.65
CA LEU A 153 1.04 24.38 4.19
C LEU A 153 1.54 25.29 3.06
N ASN A 154 2.72 25.88 3.25
CA ASN A 154 3.37 26.75 2.29
C ASN A 154 4.72 26.16 1.88
N ARG A 155 4.91 25.89 0.60
CA ARG A 155 6.16 25.44 0.00
C ARG A 155 7.02 26.64 -0.36
N HIS A 156 8.29 26.61 0.01
CA HIS A 156 9.25 27.64 -0.38
C HIS A 156 9.97 27.24 -1.66
N PHE A 157 10.16 28.21 -2.56
CA PHE A 157 10.97 28.03 -3.76
C PHE A 157 12.39 28.54 -3.51
N LYS A 158 13.36 27.90 -4.15
CA LYS A 158 14.67 28.50 -4.37
C LYS A 158 14.64 29.10 -5.76
N ASP A 159 14.97 30.38 -5.89
CA ASP A 159 15.08 31.08 -7.16
C ASP A 159 16.14 30.40 -8.02
N ASP A 160 15.75 29.42 -8.84
CA ASP A 160 16.52 28.96 -9.97
C ASP A 160 15.67 28.05 -10.87
N LYS A 161 15.46 28.55 -12.10
CA LYS A 161 14.86 27.91 -13.29
C LYS A 161 13.36 28.07 -13.47
N GLU A 162 13.01 29.23 -14.05
CA GLU A 162 12.00 29.26 -15.10
C GLU A 162 12.35 28.20 -16.17
N ASN A 163 11.40 27.31 -16.43
CA ASN A 163 11.13 26.59 -17.68
C ASN A 163 10.81 25.10 -17.41
N VAL A 164 9.51 24.80 -17.55
CA VAL A 164 8.88 23.47 -17.48
C VAL A 164 8.85 22.87 -16.07
N HIS A 165 7.96 23.39 -15.21
CA HIS A 165 7.54 22.63 -14.04
C HIS A 165 6.65 21.46 -14.50
N PRO A 166 7.01 20.19 -14.21
CA PRO A 166 5.99 19.14 -14.19
C PRO A 166 4.88 19.57 -13.22
N SER A 167 3.65 19.11 -13.43
CA SER A 167 2.56 19.39 -12.49
C SER A 167 2.86 18.72 -11.15
N GLU A 168 3.49 19.47 -10.25
CA GLU A 168 3.86 19.06 -8.91
C GLU A 168 2.73 19.43 -7.96
N TYR A 169 2.23 18.48 -7.17
CA TYR A 169 1.09 18.72 -6.30
C TYR A 169 1.42 18.47 -4.84
N ILE A 170 0.81 19.28 -3.97
CA ILE A 170 0.87 19.12 -2.51
C ILE A 170 -0.53 19.04 -1.90
N SER A 171 -0.64 18.38 -0.75
CA SER A 171 -1.87 18.23 0.03
C SER A 171 -1.55 18.04 1.53
N LEU A 172 -2.59 18.09 2.36
CA LEU A 172 -2.55 17.81 3.79
C LEU A 172 -3.58 16.73 4.14
N TYR A 173 -3.13 15.66 4.80
CA TYR A 173 -4.00 14.61 5.32
C TYR A 173 -4.02 14.66 6.85
N VAL A 174 -5.17 14.33 7.44
CA VAL A 174 -5.37 14.36 8.89
C VAL A 174 -5.86 13.00 9.37
N PHE A 175 -5.29 12.53 10.46
CA PHE A 175 -5.60 11.24 11.07
C PHE A 175 -5.93 11.41 12.55
N ASP A 176 -6.90 10.64 13.03
CA ASP A 176 -7.12 10.42 14.46
C ASP A 176 -6.28 9.23 14.93
N ASN A 177 -4.98 9.46 15.10
CA ASN A 177 -4.01 8.43 15.51
C ASN A 177 -3.24 8.83 16.78
N TYR A 178 -3.92 9.52 17.71
CA TYR A 178 -3.34 9.99 18.97
C TYR A 178 -2.07 10.86 18.81
N GLY A 179 -1.91 11.49 17.63
CA GLY A 179 -0.73 12.27 17.26
C GLY A 179 0.51 11.47 16.90
N ALA A 180 0.46 10.13 16.84
CA ALA A 180 1.60 9.30 16.47
C ALA A 180 1.74 9.17 14.95
N LYS A 181 2.96 8.88 14.47
CA LYS A 181 3.21 8.66 13.03
C LYS A 181 2.34 7.50 12.49
N VAL A 182 1.78 7.72 11.30
CA VAL A 182 1.03 6.74 10.51
C VAL A 182 1.88 6.18 9.38
N TYR A 183 1.53 4.98 8.90
CA TYR A 183 2.29 4.28 7.85
C TYR A 183 1.61 4.29 6.49
N LEU A 184 0.29 4.31 6.46
CA LEU A 184 -0.51 4.24 5.24
C LEU A 184 -1.38 5.48 5.12
N SER A 185 -1.80 5.77 3.89
CA SER A 185 -2.75 6.84 3.58
C SER A 185 -4.20 6.50 3.98
N ASP A 186 -4.49 5.23 4.25
CA ASP A 186 -5.79 4.75 4.68
C ASP A 186 -6.13 5.24 6.09
N GLY A 187 -7.41 5.52 6.34
CA GLY A 187 -7.89 5.94 7.66
C GLY A 187 -7.70 7.43 7.98
N ALA A 188 -7.33 8.24 6.98
CA ALA A 188 -7.40 9.70 7.11
C ALA A 188 -8.86 10.12 7.36
N ILE A 189 -9.08 10.90 8.42
CA ILE A 189 -10.39 11.47 8.75
C ILE A 189 -10.73 12.66 7.86
N GLN A 190 -9.72 13.32 7.30
CA GLN A 190 -9.87 14.40 6.33
C GLN A 190 -8.68 14.45 5.37
N ARG A 191 -8.96 14.75 4.10
CA ARG A 191 -7.96 14.88 3.03
C ARG A 191 -8.16 16.22 2.32
N GLY A 192 -7.10 17.01 2.22
CA GLY A 192 -7.09 18.20 1.38
C GLY A 192 -7.05 17.85 -0.11
N PRO A 193 -7.47 18.77 -0.99
CA PRO A 193 -7.25 18.61 -2.42
C PRO A 193 -5.76 18.64 -2.74
N PHE A 194 -5.36 17.92 -3.78
CA PHE A 194 -4.05 18.12 -4.40
C PHE A 194 -4.09 19.41 -5.22
N VAL A 195 -3.16 20.32 -4.94
CA VAL A 195 -3.04 21.60 -5.63
C VAL A 195 -1.62 21.76 -6.16
N ASP A 196 -1.49 22.39 -7.32
CA ASP A 196 -0.24 22.75 -7.98
C ASP A 196 0.30 24.13 -7.53
N SER A 197 -0.46 24.81 -6.67
CA SER A 197 -0.04 26.02 -5.97
C SER A 197 1.00 25.71 -4.88
N PRO A 198 1.93 26.64 -4.56
CA PRO A 198 2.81 26.52 -3.39
C PRO A 198 2.06 26.43 -2.06
N GLN A 199 0.77 26.75 -2.03
CA GLN A 199 0.00 26.86 -0.80
C GLN A 199 -1.26 25.99 -0.86
N THR A 200 -1.50 25.24 0.21
CA THR A 200 -2.76 24.52 0.42
C THR A 200 -3.28 24.77 1.84
N LEU A 201 -4.58 25.02 1.95
CA LEU A 201 -5.27 25.31 3.20
C LEU A 201 -6.25 24.19 3.51
N LEU A 202 -6.16 23.64 4.73
CA LEU A 202 -7.10 22.67 5.25
C LEU A 202 -7.79 23.23 6.49
N ARG A 203 -9.11 23.40 6.43
CA ARG A 203 -9.94 23.77 7.57
C ARG A 203 -10.42 22.51 8.29
N LEU A 204 -10.16 22.43 9.59
CA LEU A 204 -10.61 21.37 10.48
C LEU A 204 -11.69 21.91 11.40
N ASP A 205 -12.90 21.39 11.30
CA ASP A 205 -14.03 21.73 12.15
C ASP A 205 -14.26 20.65 13.21
N ASN A 206 -14.98 21.01 14.28
CA ASN A 206 -15.38 20.08 15.36
C ASN A 206 -14.19 19.38 16.03
N LEU A 207 -13.06 20.07 16.20
CA LEU A 207 -11.94 19.56 16.97
C LEU A 207 -12.34 19.43 18.44
N GLU A 208 -11.92 18.34 19.07
CA GLU A 208 -12.12 18.10 20.49
C GLU A 208 -10.97 18.70 21.31
N ALA A 209 -11.26 19.16 22.53
CA ALA A 209 -10.24 19.67 23.44
C ALA A 209 -9.20 18.59 23.78
N ASP A 210 -7.92 18.97 23.73
CA ASP A 210 -6.74 18.15 24.06
C ASP A 210 -6.57 16.84 23.27
N LYS A 211 -7.48 16.57 22.33
CA LYS A 211 -7.37 15.44 21.41
C LYS A 211 -6.23 15.68 20.43
N ARG A 212 -5.45 14.62 20.19
CA ARG A 212 -4.22 14.67 19.38
C ARG A 212 -4.46 14.06 18.01
N TYR A 213 -4.27 14.88 16.99
CA TYR A 213 -4.36 14.51 15.59
C TYR A 213 -2.97 14.40 14.97
N THR A 214 -2.84 13.55 13.95
CA THR A 214 -1.62 13.46 13.14
C THR A 214 -1.86 14.15 11.80
N ILE A 215 -1.06 15.15 11.49
CA ILE A 215 -1.08 15.93 10.26
C ILE A 215 0.06 15.45 9.38
N VAL A 216 -0.25 15.08 8.14
CA VAL A 216 0.73 14.55 7.18
C VAL A 216 0.68 15.40 5.92
N PRO A 217 1.73 16.19 5.63
CA PRO A 217 2.00 16.68 4.30
C PRO A 217 2.13 15.51 3.33
N VAL A 218 1.42 15.60 2.21
CA VAL A 218 1.46 14.60 1.13
C VAL A 218 1.82 15.32 -0.15
N GLU A 219 2.61 14.64 -0.98
CA GLU A 219 3.00 15.13 -2.29
C GLU A 219 2.55 14.16 -3.37
N GLN A 220 2.38 14.70 -4.56
CA GLN A 220 2.27 13.91 -5.77
C GLN A 220 3.14 14.56 -6.85
N ASP A 221 4.04 13.76 -7.41
CA ASP A 221 4.89 14.12 -8.53
C ASP A 221 5.89 15.27 -8.21
N LEU A 222 6.20 15.53 -6.92
CA LEU A 222 7.29 16.44 -6.55
C LEU A 222 8.64 15.91 -7.05
N THR A 223 9.47 16.82 -7.55
CA THR A 223 10.85 16.52 -7.95
C THR A 223 11.67 15.90 -6.83
N GLN A 224 12.57 14.99 -7.18
CA GLN A 224 13.44 14.25 -6.25
C GLN A 224 14.56 15.15 -5.69
N ALA A 225 14.18 16.11 -4.87
CA ALA A 225 15.07 17.07 -4.24
C ALA A 225 14.62 17.32 -2.79
N THR A 226 15.43 18.08 -2.06
CA THR A 226 15.00 18.60 -0.77
C THR A 226 14.11 19.83 -0.99
N HIS A 227 12.87 19.72 -0.54
CA HIS A 227 11.91 20.82 -0.52
C HIS A 227 11.81 21.39 0.89
N THR A 228 11.51 22.68 1.02
CA THR A 228 11.33 23.33 2.32
C THR A 228 9.93 23.91 2.44
N PHE A 229 9.34 23.78 3.62
CA PHE A 229 7.95 24.15 3.85
C PHE A 229 7.79 24.90 5.19
N THR A 230 6.70 25.63 5.29
CA THR A 230 6.12 26.12 6.55
C THR A 230 4.71 25.54 6.70
N LEU A 231 4.44 24.87 7.82
CA LEU A 231 3.09 24.51 8.24
C LEU A 231 2.64 25.50 9.32
N SER A 232 1.67 26.35 8.98
CA SER A 232 1.09 27.35 9.89
C SER A 232 -0.28 26.87 10.36
N ALA A 233 -0.47 26.81 11.67
CA ALA A 233 -1.70 26.38 12.30
C ALA A 233 -2.37 27.54 13.03
N PHE A 234 -3.64 27.82 12.74
CA PHE A 234 -4.40 28.94 13.27
C PHE A 234 -5.65 28.45 14.01
N ALA A 235 -5.94 29.01 15.18
CA ALA A 235 -7.14 28.67 15.96
C ALA A 235 -7.53 29.81 16.91
N ASN A 236 -8.77 29.78 17.41
CA ASN A 236 -9.26 30.69 18.47
C ASN A 236 -9.07 30.14 19.89
N ALA A 237 -8.45 28.98 20.01
CA ALA A 237 -7.96 28.41 21.25
C ALA A 237 -6.46 28.12 21.11
N ARG A 238 -5.75 27.97 22.24
CA ARG A 238 -4.32 27.62 22.23
C ARG A 238 -4.13 26.34 21.41
N ILE A 239 -3.40 26.47 20.31
CA ILE A 239 -3.04 25.37 19.42
C ILE A 239 -1.58 24.98 19.67
N THR A 240 -1.32 23.68 19.65
CA THR A 240 0.03 23.13 19.74
C THR A 240 0.28 22.22 18.56
N ILE A 241 1.37 22.45 17.85
CA ILE A 241 1.88 21.59 16.80
C ILE A 241 3.36 21.26 17.06
N ASP A 242 3.74 20.00 16.85
CA ASP A 242 5.11 19.50 17.02
C ASP A 242 5.35 18.25 16.15
N GLU A 243 6.57 17.73 16.08
CA GLU A 243 6.84 16.51 15.30
C GLU A 243 6.07 15.31 15.90
N ALA A 244 5.37 14.56 15.05
CA ALA A 244 4.66 13.37 15.49
C ALA A 244 5.66 12.32 15.98
N PRO A 245 5.53 11.79 17.21
CA PRO A 245 6.43 10.74 17.69
C PRO A 245 6.22 9.43 16.93
N ASN A 246 7.30 8.64 16.82
CA ASN A 246 7.20 7.26 16.39
C ASN A 246 6.32 6.47 17.37
N LYS A 247 5.41 5.64 16.83
CA LYS A 247 4.56 4.76 17.65
C LYS A 247 5.38 3.68 18.39
N TYR A 248 6.50 3.28 17.81
CA TYR A 248 7.37 2.22 18.31
C TYR A 248 8.77 2.74 18.63
N ARG A 249 9.42 2.14 19.62
CA ARG A 249 10.77 2.55 20.09
C ARG A 249 11.90 1.97 19.26
N CYS A 250 11.72 0.75 18.74
CA CYS A 250 12.73 -0.01 18.03
C CYS A 250 12.30 -0.23 16.58
N GLN A 251 13.25 -0.09 15.67
CA GLN A 251 13.07 -0.32 14.24
C GLN A 251 14.21 -1.22 13.73
N ASN A 252 13.87 -2.24 12.96
CA ASN A 252 14.83 -3.08 12.25
C ASN A 252 14.44 -3.15 10.77
N VAL A 253 15.36 -2.86 9.86
CA VAL A 253 15.10 -2.80 8.42
C VAL A 253 16.06 -3.73 7.69
N VAL A 254 15.51 -4.57 6.82
CA VAL A 254 16.29 -5.43 5.92
C VAL A 254 15.85 -5.23 4.49
N SER A 255 16.81 -5.13 3.58
CA SER A 255 16.57 -5.09 2.14
C SER A 255 16.67 -6.50 1.56
N SER A 256 15.77 -6.84 0.65
CA SER A 256 15.77 -8.14 -0.05
C SER A 256 15.07 -8.03 -1.40
N SER A 257 14.85 -9.15 -2.08
CA SER A 257 14.23 -9.18 -3.40
C SER A 257 13.47 -10.47 -3.70
N TRP A 258 12.42 -10.34 -4.49
CA TRP A 258 11.83 -11.44 -5.25
C TRP A 258 12.62 -11.61 -6.54
N THR A 259 13.33 -12.74 -6.64
CA THR A 259 14.12 -13.13 -7.80
C THR A 259 13.37 -14.21 -8.58
N GLU A 260 13.98 -14.71 -9.66
CA GLU A 260 13.45 -15.86 -10.39
C GLU A 260 13.18 -17.09 -9.52
N GLU A 261 14.01 -17.29 -8.49
CA GLU A 261 13.90 -18.44 -7.59
C GLU A 261 13.05 -18.16 -6.35
N THR A 262 12.78 -16.90 -6.02
CA THR A 262 12.06 -16.51 -4.79
C THR A 262 10.72 -15.83 -5.05
N ALA A 263 10.33 -15.61 -6.31
CA ALA A 263 9.02 -15.06 -6.67
C ALA A 263 7.92 -16.14 -6.59
N GLY A 264 7.58 -16.55 -5.36
CA GLY A 264 6.66 -17.66 -5.09
C GLY A 264 5.17 -17.35 -5.28
N GLY A 265 4.79 -16.07 -5.39
CA GLY A 265 3.39 -15.64 -5.52
C GLY A 265 2.61 -15.76 -4.21
N ASN A 266 1.27 -15.79 -4.30
CA ASN A 266 0.39 -15.81 -3.13
C ASN A 266 0.24 -17.20 -2.46
N ALA A 267 -0.48 -17.27 -1.33
CA ALA A 267 -0.62 -18.49 -0.52
C ALA A 267 -1.29 -19.69 -1.24
N HIS A 268 -2.00 -19.46 -2.35
CA HIS A 268 -2.57 -20.52 -3.18
C HIS A 268 -1.60 -21.01 -4.26
N SER A 269 -0.47 -20.31 -4.46
CA SER A 269 0.56 -20.69 -5.41
C SER A 269 1.32 -21.93 -4.95
N PRO A 270 1.60 -22.90 -5.84
CA PRO A 270 2.46 -24.05 -5.54
C PRO A 270 3.90 -23.65 -5.26
N THR A 271 4.32 -22.42 -5.53
CA THR A 271 5.67 -21.94 -5.23
C THR A 271 5.71 -21.01 -4.01
N TYR A 272 4.61 -20.91 -3.24
CA TYR A 272 4.53 -19.97 -2.11
C TYR A 272 5.66 -20.12 -1.10
N SER A 273 6.09 -21.36 -0.82
CA SER A 273 7.18 -21.65 0.12
C SER A 273 8.54 -21.13 -0.34
N GLN A 274 8.69 -20.77 -1.62
CA GLN A 274 9.91 -20.22 -2.20
C GLN A 274 10.06 -18.71 -1.92
N ASN A 275 8.97 -18.04 -1.53
CA ASN A 275 9.03 -16.64 -1.15
C ASN A 275 10.13 -16.35 -0.11
N PRO A 276 10.69 -15.14 -0.08
CA PRO A 276 11.59 -14.73 0.98
C PRO A 276 10.91 -14.90 2.34
N GLN A 277 11.61 -15.58 3.25
CA GLN A 277 11.16 -15.78 4.62
C GLN A 277 12.24 -15.30 5.57
N PHE A 278 11.84 -14.77 6.71
CA PHE A 278 12.75 -14.21 7.70
C PHE A 278 12.44 -14.80 9.08
N SER A 279 13.48 -15.16 9.83
CA SER A 279 13.34 -15.45 11.25
C SER A 279 13.26 -14.13 12.00
N ILE A 280 12.30 -14.02 12.91
CA ILE A 280 12.22 -12.91 13.84
C ILE A 280 12.18 -13.45 15.27
N THR A 281 13.10 -12.98 16.11
CA THR A 281 13.07 -13.23 17.55
C THR A 281 12.66 -11.95 18.28
N VAL A 282 11.65 -12.07 19.13
CA VAL A 282 11.08 -11.00 19.93
C VAL A 282 11.41 -11.25 21.39
N ALA A 283 12.12 -10.33 22.04
CA ALA A 283 12.69 -10.55 23.38
C ALA A 283 11.64 -10.54 24.51
N ALA A 284 10.56 -9.78 24.36
CA ALA A 284 9.51 -9.61 25.36
C ALA A 284 8.16 -9.34 24.67
N ARG A 285 7.04 -9.61 25.35
CA ARG A 285 5.71 -9.31 24.83
C ARG A 285 5.60 -7.84 24.43
N THR A 286 5.26 -7.55 23.18
CA THR A 286 5.31 -6.19 22.61
C THR A 286 4.28 -5.96 21.52
N PRO A 287 3.77 -4.73 21.34
CA PRO A 287 3.16 -4.33 20.08
C PRO A 287 4.21 -4.37 18.96
N ILE A 288 3.78 -4.74 17.76
CA ILE A 288 4.64 -4.91 16.59
C ILE A 288 3.94 -4.50 15.29
N ALA A 289 4.70 -3.95 14.35
CA ALA A 289 4.27 -3.69 12.99
C ALA A 289 5.30 -4.21 11.99
N LEU A 290 4.80 -4.83 10.91
CA LEU A 290 5.59 -5.26 9.76
C LEU A 290 5.17 -4.40 8.57
N LEU A 291 6.11 -3.64 8.04
CA LEU A 291 5.93 -2.82 6.85
C LEU A 291 6.79 -3.41 5.73
N LEU A 292 6.14 -3.81 4.65
CA LEU A 292 6.79 -4.30 3.44
C LEU A 292 6.63 -3.26 2.35
N GLU A 293 7.74 -2.78 1.78
CA GLU A 293 7.76 -1.71 0.78
C GLU A 293 8.57 -2.11 -0.44
N THR A 294 8.09 -1.77 -1.63
CA THR A 294 8.81 -1.93 -2.89
C THR A 294 8.74 -0.66 -3.71
N ALA A 295 9.81 -0.35 -4.43
CA ALA A 295 9.82 0.73 -5.41
C ALA A 295 9.06 0.37 -6.70
N MET A 296 8.65 -0.89 -6.86
CA MET A 296 7.96 -1.39 -8.04
C MET A 296 6.43 -1.28 -7.84
N GLU A 297 5.84 -0.16 -8.24
CA GLU A 297 4.42 0.17 -7.97
C GLU A 297 3.40 -0.83 -8.55
N GLN A 298 3.76 -1.53 -9.62
CA GLN A 298 2.92 -2.57 -10.22
C GLN A 298 2.82 -3.84 -9.37
N LEU A 299 3.72 -4.02 -8.40
CA LEU A 299 3.70 -5.17 -7.52
C LEU A 299 2.67 -5.00 -6.41
N HIS A 300 1.76 -5.95 -6.37
CA HIS A 300 0.87 -6.18 -5.26
C HIS A 300 1.60 -7.06 -4.24
N VAL A 301 1.91 -6.50 -3.07
CA VAL A 301 2.73 -7.13 -2.03
C VAL A 301 1.90 -7.45 -0.80
N HIS A 302 2.38 -8.42 -0.03
CA HIS A 302 1.76 -8.88 1.21
C HIS A 302 2.81 -9.42 2.16
N VAL A 303 2.62 -9.17 3.46
CA VAL A 303 3.48 -9.67 4.53
C VAL A 303 2.67 -10.38 5.60
N LYS A 304 3.22 -11.49 6.10
CA LYS A 304 2.57 -12.35 7.10
C LYS A 304 3.57 -12.81 8.14
N LEU A 305 3.12 -12.94 9.38
CA LEU A 305 3.86 -13.58 10.46
C LEU A 305 3.17 -14.88 10.87
N VAL A 306 3.94 -15.97 10.95
CA VAL A 306 3.45 -17.31 11.29
C VAL A 306 4.26 -17.94 12.42
N HIS A 307 3.67 -18.94 13.09
CA HIS A 307 4.32 -19.81 14.06
C HIS A 307 5.32 -20.80 13.41
N GLY A 308 6.31 -20.27 12.70
CA GLY A 308 7.35 -21.07 12.03
C GLY A 308 8.58 -21.38 12.90
N ARG A 309 8.61 -20.91 14.16
CA ARG A 309 9.74 -21.10 15.11
C ARG A 309 11.09 -20.69 14.53
N GLY A 310 11.11 -19.64 13.69
CA GLY A 310 12.33 -19.16 13.02
C GLY A 310 12.90 -20.13 11.99
N SER A 311 12.07 -21.04 11.46
CA SER A 311 12.41 -21.99 10.41
C SER A 311 11.58 -21.72 9.16
N ARG A 312 12.07 -22.19 8.00
CA ARG A 312 11.37 -22.01 6.72
C ARG A 312 10.11 -22.86 6.69
N VAL A 313 8.98 -22.21 6.43
CA VAL A 313 7.66 -22.83 6.38
C VAL A 313 7.34 -23.27 4.95
N GLN A 314 6.94 -24.54 4.79
CA GLN A 314 6.64 -25.15 3.49
C GLN A 314 5.17 -25.01 3.11
N ALA A 315 4.27 -25.10 4.08
CA ALA A 315 2.84 -24.90 3.89
C ALA A 315 2.33 -24.07 5.07
N VAL A 316 1.51 -23.06 4.78
CA VAL A 316 0.89 -22.20 5.80
C VAL A 316 -0.56 -22.60 5.95
N ARG A 317 -0.95 -23.11 7.12
CA ARG A 317 -2.36 -23.36 7.46
C ARG A 317 -2.89 -22.14 8.21
N SER A 318 -4.22 -21.93 8.19
CA SER A 318 -4.82 -20.77 8.84
C SER A 318 -4.49 -20.66 10.33
N LYS A 319 -4.38 -21.80 11.02
CA LYS A 319 -4.01 -21.88 12.45
C LYS A 319 -2.56 -21.46 12.75
N ASP A 320 -1.68 -21.45 11.75
CA ASP A 320 -0.28 -21.11 11.94
C ASP A 320 -0.06 -19.59 11.81
N ILE A 321 -1.05 -18.86 11.29
CA ILE A 321 -0.99 -17.41 11.06
C ILE A 321 -1.20 -16.69 12.39
N VAL A 322 -0.24 -15.85 12.76
CA VAL A 322 -0.39 -14.97 13.93
C VAL A 322 -1.13 -13.69 13.50
N PHE A 323 -0.62 -13.02 12.47
CA PHE A 323 -1.26 -11.87 11.83
C PHE A 323 -0.66 -11.60 10.44
N ASP A 324 -1.36 -10.83 9.61
CA ASP A 324 -0.92 -10.45 8.28
C ASP A 324 -1.42 -9.06 7.86
N SER A 325 -1.05 -8.64 6.64
CA SER A 325 -1.42 -7.35 6.08
C SER A 325 -2.81 -7.33 5.42
N LYS A 326 -3.61 -8.38 5.62
CA LYS A 326 -4.93 -8.58 4.99
C LYS A 326 -4.84 -8.72 3.47
N ASP A 327 -5.31 -7.72 2.73
CA ASP A 327 -5.31 -7.75 1.27
C ASP A 327 -3.92 -7.48 0.69
N TYR A 328 -3.69 -7.95 -0.54
CA TYR A 328 -2.50 -7.61 -1.31
C TYR A 328 -2.59 -6.16 -1.80
N ARG A 329 -1.56 -5.36 -1.51
CA ARG A 329 -1.55 -3.91 -1.76
C ARG A 329 -0.42 -3.50 -2.69
N ARG A 330 -0.68 -2.50 -3.52
CA ARG A 330 0.35 -1.94 -4.42
C ARG A 330 1.41 -1.19 -3.63
N GLY A 331 2.68 -1.40 -3.95
CA GLY A 331 3.82 -0.62 -3.45
C GLY A 331 4.18 -0.86 -1.97
N CYS A 332 3.21 -0.87 -1.06
CA CYS A 332 3.44 -1.16 0.35
C CYS A 332 2.28 -1.88 1.04
N ALA A 333 2.62 -2.74 2.01
CA ALA A 333 1.67 -3.46 2.85
C ALA A 333 2.09 -3.37 4.33
N LEU A 334 1.10 -3.16 5.21
CA LEU A 334 1.30 -3.04 6.65
C LEU A 334 0.52 -4.13 7.37
N ALA A 335 1.19 -4.87 8.24
CA ALA A 335 0.58 -5.78 9.20
C ALA A 335 0.86 -5.26 10.62
N GLN A 336 -0.13 -5.22 11.50
CA GLN A 336 0.04 -4.75 12.88
C GLN A 336 -0.58 -5.73 13.87
N PHE A 337 0.05 -5.86 15.03
CA PHE A 337 -0.44 -6.67 16.13
C PHE A 337 -0.19 -5.98 17.47
N ALA A 338 -1.23 -5.91 18.30
CA ALA A 338 -1.20 -5.12 19.53
C ALA A 338 -0.27 -5.72 20.60
N GLU A 339 -0.24 -7.04 20.72
CA GLU A 339 0.53 -7.73 21.75
C GLU A 339 1.03 -9.07 21.25
N LEU A 340 2.22 -9.10 20.65
CA LEU A 340 2.91 -10.34 20.26
C LEU A 340 3.73 -10.84 21.45
N ASP A 341 3.52 -12.09 21.86
CA ASP A 341 4.31 -12.71 22.93
C ASP A 341 5.79 -12.87 22.55
N ALA A 342 6.64 -13.02 23.57
CA ALA A 342 8.06 -13.29 23.36
C ALA A 342 8.24 -14.66 22.68
N GLY A 343 9.18 -14.73 21.73
CA GLY A 343 9.45 -15.96 21.02
C GLY A 343 10.05 -15.73 19.64
N THR A 344 10.21 -16.84 18.92
CA THR A 344 10.74 -16.84 17.55
C THR A 344 9.66 -17.24 16.56
N TYR A 345 9.49 -16.42 15.52
CA TYR A 345 8.46 -16.56 14.49
C TYR A 345 9.09 -16.49 13.10
N THR A 346 8.28 -16.72 12.08
CA THR A 346 8.71 -16.61 10.69
C THR A 346 7.86 -15.59 9.96
N ILE A 347 8.49 -14.62 9.31
CA ILE A 347 7.85 -13.65 8.42
C ILE A 347 7.95 -14.16 6.99
N ILE A 348 6.88 -14.02 6.20
CA ILE A 348 6.84 -14.39 4.78
C ILE A 348 6.43 -13.15 3.98
N CYS A 349 7.27 -12.76 3.01
CA CYS A 349 7.01 -11.63 2.11
C CYS A 349 6.69 -12.15 0.72
N SER A 350 5.54 -11.79 0.17
CA SER A 350 5.06 -12.36 -1.11
C SER A 350 4.48 -11.30 -2.04
N THR A 351 4.57 -11.57 -3.34
CA THR A 351 3.79 -10.89 -4.39
C THR A 351 2.47 -11.61 -4.64
N PHE A 352 1.52 -10.95 -5.31
CA PHE A 352 0.22 -11.55 -5.61
C PHE A 352 0.35 -12.71 -6.60
N GLU A 353 1.08 -12.52 -7.70
CA GLU A 353 1.32 -13.57 -8.69
C GLU A 353 2.73 -14.14 -8.57
N ALA A 354 2.88 -15.42 -8.90
CA ALA A 354 4.17 -16.08 -8.98
C ALA A 354 4.99 -15.54 -10.16
N GLY A 355 6.32 -15.54 -10.02
CA GLY A 355 7.24 -15.05 -11.05
C GLY A 355 7.42 -13.52 -11.09
N GLN A 356 6.65 -12.76 -10.30
CA GLN A 356 6.83 -11.31 -10.18
C GLN A 356 8.12 -10.97 -9.42
N LYS A 357 9.08 -10.34 -10.12
CA LYS A 357 10.41 -10.00 -9.60
C LYS A 357 10.47 -8.54 -9.16
N GLY A 358 11.25 -8.24 -8.12
CA GLY A 358 11.44 -6.87 -7.64
C GLY A 358 12.15 -6.78 -6.29
N ASN A 359 12.80 -5.65 -6.04
CA ASN A 359 13.44 -5.36 -4.75
C ASN A 359 12.41 -4.85 -3.75
N PHE A 360 12.63 -5.15 -2.47
CA PHE A 360 11.79 -4.65 -1.38
C PHE A 360 12.60 -4.40 -0.11
N LYS A 361 12.00 -3.64 0.81
CA LYS A 361 12.44 -3.45 2.18
C LYS A 361 11.38 -4.02 3.11
N LEU A 362 11.82 -4.82 4.07
CA LEU A 362 11.01 -5.26 5.20
C LEU A 362 11.47 -4.49 6.44
N ARG A 363 10.55 -3.71 7.01
CA ARG A 363 10.74 -2.97 8.24
C ARG A 363 9.89 -3.60 9.34
N VAL A 364 10.51 -3.82 10.50
CA VAL A 364 9.90 -4.36 11.71
C VAL A 364 10.01 -3.30 12.80
N ASP A 365 8.87 -2.79 13.25
CA ASP A 365 8.79 -1.80 14.33
C ASP A 365 8.15 -2.42 15.57
N SER A 366 8.73 -2.20 16.74
CA SER A 366 8.20 -2.73 18.02
C SER A 366 8.72 -1.95 19.23
N ASN A 367 8.16 -2.20 20.42
CA ASN A 367 8.60 -1.59 21.68
C ASN A 367 9.66 -2.41 22.44
N ALA A 368 9.97 -3.61 21.96
CA ALA A 368 11.06 -4.44 22.44
C ALA A 368 12.10 -4.65 21.33
N ALA A 369 13.33 -5.02 21.68
CA ALA A 369 14.34 -5.35 20.69
C ALA A 369 13.93 -6.59 19.88
N THR A 370 14.16 -6.54 18.56
CA THR A 370 13.91 -7.66 17.64
C THR A 370 15.17 -8.02 16.85
N GLN A 371 15.38 -9.32 16.66
CA GLN A 371 16.45 -9.84 15.81
C GLN A 371 15.82 -10.40 14.55
N LEU A 372 16.22 -9.88 13.40
CA LEU A 372 15.69 -10.25 12.09
C LEU A 372 16.81 -10.87 11.24
N SER A 373 16.57 -12.03 10.65
CA SER A 373 17.53 -12.67 9.73
C SER A 373 16.82 -13.34 8.56
N LEU A 374 17.39 -13.22 7.36
CA LEU A 374 16.87 -13.92 6.19
C LEU A 374 17.06 -15.42 6.36
N LEU A 375 15.99 -16.19 6.17
CA LEU A 375 16.06 -17.64 6.17
C LEU A 375 16.64 -18.13 4.85
N PRO A 376 17.69 -18.98 4.89
CA PRO A 376 18.28 -19.56 3.70
C PRO A 376 17.22 -20.17 2.78
N ARG A 377 17.49 -20.10 1.48
CA ARG A 377 16.63 -20.76 0.48
C ARG A 377 16.63 -22.27 0.73
N GLN A 378 15.60 -22.91 0.20
CA GLN A 378 15.52 -24.35 0.21
C GLN A 378 16.75 -24.94 -0.51
N GLY A 379 17.52 -25.77 0.20
CA GLY A 379 18.76 -26.34 -0.35
C GLY A 379 19.92 -25.35 -0.52
N ALA A 380 19.87 -24.16 0.09
CA ALA A 380 20.99 -23.22 0.06
C ALA A 380 22.26 -23.87 0.65
N GLY A 381 23.37 -23.78 -0.09
CA GLY A 381 24.63 -24.43 0.29
C GLY A 381 24.62 -25.96 0.16
N ARG A 382 23.58 -26.55 -0.45
CA ARG A 382 23.48 -28.00 -0.71
C ARG A 382 23.57 -28.29 -2.20
N LEU A 383 24.06 -29.47 -2.54
CA LEU A 383 24.09 -29.97 -3.91
C LEU A 383 22.77 -30.67 -4.23
N ARG A 384 22.04 -30.11 -5.19
CA ARG A 384 20.78 -30.67 -5.73
C ARG A 384 21.10 -31.73 -6.77
N ARG A 385 20.50 -32.92 -6.63
CA ARG A 385 20.54 -33.99 -7.64
C ARG A 385 19.11 -34.46 -7.93
N ALA A 386 18.73 -34.43 -9.20
CA ALA A 386 17.46 -34.99 -9.66
C ALA A 386 17.65 -36.48 -9.98
N TRP A 387 16.68 -37.29 -9.59
CA TRP A 387 16.70 -38.75 -9.77
C TRP A 387 15.64 -39.19 -10.77
N ALA A 388 15.66 -40.50 -11.10
CA ALA A 388 14.60 -41.11 -11.88
C ALA A 388 13.23 -40.79 -11.24
N LYS A 389 12.25 -40.43 -12.08
CA LYS A 389 10.91 -40.09 -11.61
C LYS A 389 10.21 -41.34 -11.07
N ALA A 390 9.44 -41.19 -10.02
CA ALA A 390 8.58 -42.24 -9.50
C ALA A 390 7.24 -42.20 -10.26
N ALA A 391 6.95 -43.24 -11.04
CA ALA A 391 5.72 -43.35 -11.83
C ALA A 391 4.78 -44.35 -11.16
N PHE A 392 3.64 -43.86 -10.69
CA PHE A 392 2.55 -44.68 -10.18
C PHE A 392 1.56 -45.00 -11.28
N GLU A 393 1.15 -46.25 -11.37
CA GLU A 393 0.14 -46.73 -12.32
C GLU A 393 -1.11 -47.19 -11.57
N GLY A 394 -2.29 -46.77 -12.06
CA GLY A 394 -3.59 -47.08 -11.48
C GLY A 394 -3.65 -46.86 -9.96
N GLN A 395 -4.11 -47.89 -9.24
CA GLN A 395 -4.36 -47.87 -7.79
C GLN A 395 -3.13 -48.22 -6.92
N GLN A 396 -1.91 -48.21 -7.47
CA GLN A 396 -0.69 -48.51 -6.69
C GLN A 396 -0.52 -47.57 -5.49
N ARG A 397 -0.42 -48.08 -4.26
CA ARG A 397 -0.32 -47.20 -3.09
C ARG A 397 1.09 -46.80 -2.73
N ILE A 398 2.08 -47.65 -3.00
CA ILE A 398 3.44 -47.46 -2.48
C ILE A 398 4.48 -47.80 -3.55
N LEU A 399 5.42 -46.88 -3.73
CA LEU A 399 6.65 -47.09 -4.48
C LEU A 399 7.84 -46.89 -3.56
N ALA A 400 8.89 -47.67 -3.77
CA ALA A 400 10.14 -47.50 -3.06
C ALA A 400 11.34 -47.69 -3.97
N ALA A 401 12.42 -46.98 -3.68
CA ALA A 401 13.71 -47.14 -4.30
C ALA A 401 14.78 -47.37 -3.20
N PRO A 402 15.73 -48.31 -3.40
CA PRO A 402 16.78 -48.52 -2.43
C PRO A 402 17.69 -47.31 -2.40
N ILE A 403 18.12 -46.90 -1.21
CA ILE A 403 19.07 -45.79 -1.04
C ILE A 403 20.39 -46.32 -0.47
N ALA A 404 21.50 -45.93 -1.08
CA ALA A 404 22.84 -46.38 -0.71
C ALA A 404 23.72 -45.16 -0.38
N PRO A 405 23.86 -44.80 0.91
CA PRO A 405 24.80 -43.76 1.33
C PRO A 405 26.24 -44.26 1.16
N ARG A 406 27.05 -43.55 0.37
CA ARG A 406 28.47 -43.89 0.10
C ARG A 406 29.41 -43.42 1.21
N ARG A 407 28.99 -42.39 1.96
CA ARG A 407 29.69 -41.78 3.09
C ARG A 407 28.65 -41.21 4.05
N LEU A 408 29.11 -40.80 5.24
CA LEU A 408 28.28 -40.01 6.14
C LEU A 408 27.87 -38.71 5.42
N THR A 409 26.56 -38.46 5.31
CA THR A 409 26.00 -37.33 4.57
C THR A 409 24.69 -36.86 5.19
N LYS A 410 24.46 -35.55 5.12
CA LYS A 410 23.16 -34.94 5.41
C LYS A 410 22.30 -35.00 4.17
N LEU A 411 21.21 -35.75 4.24
CA LEU A 411 20.26 -35.91 3.15
C LEU A 411 18.94 -35.20 3.46
N ASP A 412 18.43 -34.51 2.46
CA ASP A 412 17.08 -33.97 2.46
C ASP A 412 16.39 -34.32 1.12
N VAL A 413 15.24 -34.96 1.18
CA VAL A 413 14.53 -35.48 -0.01
C VAL A 413 13.30 -34.64 -0.28
N PHE A 414 13.19 -34.15 -1.52
CA PHE A 414 12.07 -33.40 -2.03
C PHE A 414 11.37 -34.17 -3.15
N VAL A 415 10.05 -34.27 -3.05
CA VAL A 415 9.22 -34.98 -4.03
C VAL A 415 8.07 -34.09 -4.47
N LYS A 416 7.90 -33.94 -5.78
CA LYS A 416 6.84 -33.10 -6.36
C LYS A 416 6.18 -33.81 -7.53
N GLN A 417 4.85 -33.77 -7.59
CA GLN A 417 4.09 -34.27 -8.74
C GLN A 417 4.35 -33.38 -9.97
N VAL A 418 4.67 -34.01 -11.10
CA VAL A 418 4.96 -33.32 -12.37
C VAL A 418 4.00 -33.68 -13.51
N GLN A 419 3.32 -34.82 -13.42
CA GLN A 419 2.36 -35.25 -14.45
C GLN A 419 1.24 -36.12 -13.85
N GLN A 420 0.06 -36.07 -14.48
CA GLN A 420 -1.14 -36.84 -14.14
C GLN A 420 -1.84 -37.26 -15.44
N THR A 421 -2.28 -38.51 -15.53
CA THR A 421 -3.01 -39.09 -16.68
C THR A 421 -4.33 -39.72 -16.21
N GLY A 422 -5.39 -39.64 -17.03
CA GLY A 422 -6.69 -40.28 -16.77
C GLY A 422 -7.84 -39.38 -16.30
N VAL A 423 -7.59 -38.11 -15.96
CA VAL A 423 -8.69 -37.18 -15.60
C VAL A 423 -9.31 -36.61 -16.89
N HIS A 424 -10.56 -36.96 -17.20
CA HIS A 424 -11.29 -36.39 -18.36
C HIS A 424 -11.10 -34.87 -18.43
N GLU A 425 -10.74 -34.36 -19.60
CA GLU A 425 -10.53 -32.93 -19.92
C GLU A 425 -11.83 -32.09 -19.88
N THR A 426 -12.77 -32.39 -18.98
CA THR A 426 -13.99 -31.60 -18.74
C THR A 426 -13.89 -30.72 -17.50
N ALA A 427 -12.67 -30.48 -16.99
CA ALA A 427 -12.46 -29.47 -15.96
C ALA A 427 -12.69 -28.07 -16.57
N ARG A 428 -13.90 -27.53 -16.36
CA ARG A 428 -14.18 -26.09 -16.54
C ARG A 428 -13.12 -25.29 -15.80
N MET A 429 -12.62 -24.21 -16.41
CA MET A 429 -11.69 -23.26 -15.79
C MET A 429 -12.15 -22.94 -14.36
N GLY A 430 -11.40 -23.40 -13.35
CA GLY A 430 -11.65 -23.10 -11.94
C GLY A 430 -11.86 -24.28 -11.00
N GLN A 431 -12.03 -25.53 -11.47
CA GLN A 431 -12.08 -26.68 -10.56
C GLN A 431 -10.68 -27.23 -10.21
N ARG A 432 -10.45 -27.44 -8.90
CA ARG A 432 -9.21 -27.95 -8.32
C ARG A 432 -9.04 -29.41 -8.75
N ARG A 433 -8.02 -29.73 -9.56
CA ARG A 433 -7.67 -31.12 -9.88
C ARG A 433 -7.43 -31.89 -8.58
N GLU A 434 -8.16 -32.98 -8.37
CA GLU A 434 -7.91 -33.88 -7.25
C GLU A 434 -6.52 -34.50 -7.42
N ARG A 435 -5.66 -34.31 -6.41
CA ARG A 435 -4.29 -34.83 -6.37
C ARG A 435 -4.18 -35.88 -5.29
N SER A 436 -3.35 -36.88 -5.52
CA SER A 436 -3.05 -37.86 -4.48
C SER A 436 -2.34 -37.18 -3.30
N MET A 437 -2.83 -37.41 -2.09
CA MET A 437 -2.12 -37.03 -0.87
C MET A 437 -0.95 -37.98 -0.67
N ILE A 438 0.26 -37.44 -0.63
CA ILE A 438 1.49 -38.23 -0.54
C ILE A 438 2.20 -38.04 0.79
N ARG A 439 2.92 -39.10 1.18
CA ARG A 439 3.89 -39.09 2.27
C ARG A 439 5.19 -39.70 1.76
N VAL A 440 6.31 -39.06 2.09
CA VAL A 440 7.64 -39.53 1.72
C VAL A 440 8.38 -39.90 2.99
N THR A 441 8.94 -41.10 3.02
CA THR A 441 9.66 -41.63 4.17
C THR A 441 10.99 -42.23 3.75
N LEU A 442 11.96 -42.16 4.66
CA LEU A 442 13.21 -42.91 4.60
C LEU A 442 13.13 -44.00 5.65
N GLU A 443 13.34 -45.25 5.25
CA GLU A 443 13.02 -46.42 6.06
C GLU A 443 14.10 -47.47 5.99
N ILE A 444 14.31 -48.20 7.10
CA ILE A 444 15.18 -49.36 7.17
C ILE A 444 14.32 -50.62 7.28
N GLY A 445 14.65 -51.64 6.49
CA GLY A 445 14.01 -52.96 6.57
C GLY A 445 12.66 -53.07 5.84
N LYS A 446 12.00 -54.22 6.01
CA LYS A 446 10.66 -54.55 5.45
C LYS A 446 9.83 -55.28 6.50
N GLY A 447 8.51 -55.23 6.37
CA GLY A 447 7.57 -55.95 7.23
C GLY A 447 7.69 -55.55 8.71
N PRO A 448 7.75 -56.50 9.66
CA PRO A 448 7.77 -56.21 11.10
C PRO A 448 9.06 -55.54 11.60
N GLU A 449 10.17 -55.66 10.87
CA GLU A 449 11.46 -55.02 11.18
C GLU A 449 11.57 -53.60 10.58
N ARG A 450 10.49 -53.08 10.00
CA ARG A 450 10.44 -51.76 9.36
C ARG A 450 10.61 -50.65 10.40
N ARG A 451 11.61 -49.80 10.18
CA ARG A 451 11.85 -48.59 10.98
C ARG A 451 11.87 -47.35 10.09
N ILE A 452 10.94 -46.42 10.34
CA ILE A 452 10.94 -45.12 9.67
C ILE A 452 12.01 -44.25 10.34
N LEU A 453 12.99 -43.80 9.56
CA LEU A 453 14.05 -42.91 9.99
C LEU A 453 13.59 -41.44 10.00
N ILE A 454 12.90 -41.02 8.94
CA ILE A 454 12.33 -39.69 8.80
C ILE A 454 11.11 -39.73 7.87
N ALA A 455 10.17 -38.83 8.11
CA ALA A 455 8.95 -38.72 7.33
C ALA A 455 8.65 -37.25 6.98
N SER A 456 8.17 -37.02 5.76
CA SER A 456 7.66 -35.72 5.36
C SER A 456 6.46 -35.29 6.19
N SER A 457 6.27 -33.97 6.36
CA SER A 457 5.09 -33.40 7.03
C SER A 457 4.83 -34.01 8.42
N ASN A 458 5.89 -34.34 9.16
CA ASN A 458 5.82 -35.02 10.47
C ASN A 458 5.01 -36.33 10.46
N GLY A 459 5.01 -37.04 9.33
CA GLY A 459 4.31 -38.32 9.17
C GLY A 459 2.87 -38.20 8.66
N GLU A 460 2.33 -36.98 8.50
CA GLU A 460 1.03 -36.76 7.85
C GLU A 460 1.15 -36.86 6.31
N TYR A 461 0.06 -37.25 5.66
CA TYR A 461 -0.05 -37.15 4.20
C TYR A 461 -0.37 -35.71 3.80
N SER A 462 0.15 -35.29 2.65
CA SER A 462 0.04 -33.91 2.18
C SER A 462 -0.32 -33.86 0.70
N ASP A 463 -1.29 -33.01 0.36
CA ASP A 463 -1.69 -32.67 -1.01
C ASP A 463 -0.84 -31.54 -1.62
N SER A 464 0.19 -31.09 -0.91
CA SER A 464 1.01 -29.92 -1.24
C SER A 464 1.36 -29.85 -2.73
N SER A 465 0.78 -28.87 -3.41
CA SER A 465 1.04 -28.59 -4.82
C SER A 465 2.49 -28.15 -5.08
N ALA A 466 3.16 -27.70 -4.02
CA ALA A 466 4.58 -27.37 -3.98
C ALA A 466 5.50 -28.59 -3.91
N GLY A 467 4.97 -29.78 -3.61
CA GLY A 467 5.74 -30.96 -3.24
C GLY A 467 5.89 -31.09 -1.73
N VAL A 468 6.42 -32.23 -1.31
CA VAL A 468 6.65 -32.61 0.09
C VAL A 468 8.14 -32.86 0.33
N ARG A 469 8.57 -32.70 1.58
CA ARG A 469 9.98 -32.83 1.95
C ARG A 469 10.14 -33.58 3.25
N THR A 470 11.14 -34.44 3.35
CA THR A 470 11.43 -35.22 4.57
C THR A 470 12.01 -34.36 5.69
N GLY A 471 12.76 -33.30 5.35
CA GLY A 471 13.67 -32.65 6.29
C GLY A 471 15.05 -33.30 6.26
N GLU A 472 15.96 -32.78 7.07
CA GLU A 472 17.36 -33.20 7.08
C GLU A 472 17.58 -34.42 7.99
N ILE A 473 18.26 -35.43 7.48
CA ILE A 473 18.69 -36.61 8.23
C ILE A 473 20.15 -36.96 7.92
N ASP A 474 20.90 -37.40 8.93
CA ASP A 474 22.21 -37.99 8.74
C ASP A 474 22.07 -39.45 8.31
N LEU A 475 22.57 -39.80 7.13
CA LEU A 475 22.65 -41.18 6.65
C LEU A 475 24.08 -41.67 6.70
N SER A 476 24.27 -42.90 7.18
CA SER A 476 25.60 -43.51 7.32
C SER A 476 25.78 -44.72 6.38
N PRO A 477 27.02 -45.03 5.94
CA PRO A 477 27.29 -46.21 5.12
C PRO A 477 26.88 -47.55 5.77
N GLN A 478 26.65 -47.58 7.09
CA GLN A 478 26.17 -48.78 7.79
C GLN A 478 24.73 -49.14 7.41
N GLU A 479 23.99 -48.20 6.84
CA GLU A 479 22.60 -48.36 6.38
C GLU A 479 22.51 -48.84 4.92
N VAL A 480 23.65 -48.97 4.23
CA VAL A 480 23.73 -49.46 2.85
C VAL A 480 23.08 -50.85 2.75
N GLY A 481 22.20 -51.00 1.76
CA GLY A 481 21.47 -52.24 1.49
C GLY A 481 20.25 -52.47 2.40
N LYS A 482 20.03 -51.61 3.41
CA LYS A 482 18.88 -51.71 4.32
C LYS A 482 17.92 -50.54 4.19
N ALA A 483 18.39 -49.39 3.72
CA ALA A 483 17.61 -48.17 3.61
C ALA A 483 16.83 -48.07 2.28
N TRP A 484 15.62 -47.51 2.37
CA TRP A 484 14.69 -47.32 1.27
C TRP A 484 14.08 -45.92 1.33
N LEU A 485 13.99 -45.27 0.18
CA LEU A 485 13.16 -44.10 0.00
C LEU A 485 11.78 -44.56 -0.47
N VAL A 486 10.75 -44.25 0.30
CA VAL A 486 9.38 -44.73 0.08
C VAL A 486 8.47 -43.52 -0.17
N ILE A 487 7.62 -43.63 -1.18
CA ILE A 487 6.55 -42.69 -1.49
C ILE A 487 5.23 -43.44 -1.35
N GLU A 488 4.37 -42.98 -0.46
CA GLU A 488 3.06 -43.56 -0.18
C GLU A 488 1.94 -42.60 -0.60
N ARG A 489 0.89 -43.13 -1.23
CA ARG A 489 -0.36 -42.43 -1.56
C ARG A 489 -1.47 -42.89 -0.60
N MET A 490 -2.10 -41.95 0.10
CA MET A 490 -3.23 -42.26 0.99
C MET A 490 -4.54 -42.47 0.22
N PHE A 491 -4.76 -41.64 -0.79
CA PHE A 491 -5.95 -41.67 -1.64
C PHE A 491 -5.55 -41.50 -3.09
N THR A 492 -6.20 -42.26 -3.97
CA THR A 492 -6.04 -42.20 -5.43
C THR A 492 -7.43 -41.94 -6.01
N PRO A 493 -7.65 -40.88 -6.81
CA PRO A 493 -8.92 -40.66 -7.48
C PRO A 493 -9.30 -41.87 -8.36
N ALA A 494 -10.60 -42.20 -8.47
CA ALA A 494 -11.06 -43.43 -9.14
C ALA A 494 -10.71 -43.47 -10.63
N ASP A 495 -10.71 -42.32 -11.30
CA ASP A 495 -10.45 -42.18 -12.74
C ASP A 495 -8.96 -41.95 -13.06
N LEU A 496 -8.08 -42.05 -12.07
CA LEU A 496 -6.66 -41.77 -12.24
C LEU A 496 -5.91 -42.97 -12.85
N GLU A 497 -5.45 -42.83 -14.09
CA GLU A 497 -4.66 -43.86 -14.77
C GLU A 497 -3.20 -43.86 -14.33
N GLY A 498 -2.63 -42.69 -14.03
CA GLY A 498 -1.23 -42.61 -13.59
C GLY A 498 -0.79 -41.24 -13.08
N GLU A 499 0.26 -41.25 -12.28
CA GLU A 499 0.90 -40.06 -11.71
C GLU A 499 2.42 -40.19 -11.71
N ILE A 500 3.11 -39.11 -12.05
CA ILE A 500 4.57 -39.08 -12.08
C ILE A 500 5.07 -38.02 -11.11
N PHE A 501 6.00 -38.43 -10.25
CA PHE A 501 6.64 -37.59 -9.25
C PHE A 501 8.13 -37.41 -9.56
N GLN A 502 8.58 -36.16 -9.59
CA GLN A 502 9.98 -35.80 -9.62
C GLN A 502 10.56 -35.91 -8.22
N VAL A 503 11.71 -36.56 -8.12
CA VAL A 503 12.42 -36.80 -6.85
C VAL A 503 13.79 -36.14 -6.91
N GLU A 504 14.09 -35.34 -5.90
CA GLU A 504 15.31 -34.59 -5.80
C GLU A 504 15.90 -34.74 -4.40
N THR A 505 17.22 -34.85 -4.34
CA THR A 505 17.95 -34.88 -3.07
C THR A 505 18.84 -33.67 -2.96
N PHE A 506 19.01 -33.21 -1.73
CA PHE A 506 19.91 -32.13 -1.37
C PHE A 506 20.92 -32.69 -0.38
N THR A 507 22.20 -32.60 -0.73
CA THR A 507 23.29 -33.22 0.03
C THR A 507 24.39 -32.20 0.33
N ASP A 508 25.24 -32.51 1.31
CA ASP A 508 26.35 -31.66 1.75
C ASP A 508 27.63 -31.78 0.91
N ALA A 509 27.75 -32.83 0.10
CA ALA A 509 28.90 -33.09 -0.77
C ALA A 509 28.48 -33.88 -2.03
N PRO A 510 29.26 -33.81 -3.14
CA PRO A 510 28.95 -34.57 -4.34
C PRO A 510 29.12 -36.08 -4.10
N ASP A 511 28.41 -36.89 -4.88
CA ASP A 511 28.52 -38.36 -4.89
C ASP A 511 28.38 -39.03 -3.51
N THR A 512 27.50 -38.49 -2.67
CA THR A 512 27.27 -38.94 -1.29
C THR A 512 26.26 -40.07 -1.16
N VAL A 513 25.27 -40.12 -2.06
CA VAL A 513 24.17 -41.10 -2.02
C VAL A 513 23.79 -41.54 -3.42
N ASP A 514 23.42 -42.81 -3.57
CA ASP A 514 22.75 -43.34 -4.75
C ASP A 514 21.32 -43.78 -4.44
N ILE A 515 20.39 -43.42 -5.33
CA ILE A 515 19.02 -43.94 -5.33
C ILE A 515 18.89 -44.90 -6.51
N GLY A 516 18.48 -46.14 -6.20
CA GLY A 516 18.25 -47.18 -7.20
C GLY A 516 16.93 -47.04 -7.93
N VAL A 517 16.53 -48.12 -8.61
CA VAL A 517 15.30 -48.15 -9.43
C VAL A 517 14.06 -48.21 -8.53
N TRP A 518 13.04 -47.42 -8.88
CA TRP A 518 11.71 -47.47 -8.26
C TRP A 518 11.03 -48.81 -8.49
N ARG A 519 10.44 -49.36 -7.43
CA ARG A 519 9.73 -50.64 -7.47
C ARG A 519 8.45 -50.53 -6.67
N ARG A 520 7.46 -51.33 -7.04
CA ARG A 520 6.27 -51.55 -6.22
C ARG A 520 6.71 -52.11 -4.86
N TRP A 521 6.17 -51.52 -3.80
CA TRP A 521 6.52 -51.88 -2.44
C TRP A 521 5.29 -52.47 -1.75
N GLU A 522 5.24 -53.79 -1.71
CA GLU A 522 4.20 -54.52 -1.00
C GLU A 522 4.68 -54.69 0.44
N VAL A 523 3.90 -54.13 1.36
CA VAL A 523 4.08 -54.29 2.81
C VAL A 523 3.25 -55.51 3.18
N ASP A 524 3.80 -56.69 2.95
CA ASP A 524 3.26 -57.94 3.51
C ASP A 524 3.58 -58.04 5.01
#